data_AF-A0A1Y3NPA8-F1
#
_entry.id   AF-A0A1Y3NPA8-F1
#
_cell.length_a   1.000
_cell.length_b   1.000
_cell.length_c   1.000
_cell.angle_alpha   90.00
_cell.angle_beta   90.00
_cell.angle_gamma   90.00
#
_symmetry.space_group_name_H-M   'P 1'
#
loop_
_entity.id
_entity.type
_entity.pdbx_description
1 polymer ?
#
loop_
_entity_poly.entity_id
_entity_poly.type
_entity_poly.pdbx_seq_one_letter_code
_entity_poly.pdbx_strand_id
1 'polypeptide(L)'
;MDDIDLTIFPDDWDIDNINHFNYYKKCSPYANNSEYFDNVINKNKQKSETKATQNGMLKMLEDNVLLREFSEFCRKENCTENILFYQKYWKYRRLFDNPEKNNRIIKSNFYINNNTSTMLPSTYDFEEHDHTASIISFEVPLDTSVSIIEDNCNVSMINGIEHIHSEIDNPKRFGNGRKITKNEILIKEANNILEDFILNDGKFEVNISDKVKRSIIFNFKDIKNNEFQQQDFKNKLKCLFDDAYTEVINSLFLNSYTNYISIKRNIYNIYL
;
A
#
# COMPACT_ATOMS: atom_id res chain seq x y z
N MET A 1 -5.97 -26.10 -39.81
CA MET A 1 -6.16 -25.11 -38.73
C MET A 1 -7.46 -25.51 -38.09
N ASP A 2 -7.46 -25.92 -36.84
CA ASP A 2 -8.71 -26.23 -36.14
C ASP A 2 -9.48 -24.91 -36.01
N ASP A 3 -10.72 -24.89 -36.49
CA ASP A 3 -11.60 -23.73 -36.37
C ASP A 3 -11.85 -23.49 -34.89
N ILE A 4 -11.26 -22.41 -34.38
CA ILE A 4 -11.45 -21.99 -33.00
C ILE A 4 -12.84 -21.34 -32.95
N ASP A 5 -13.77 -22.00 -32.26
CA ASP A 5 -15.10 -21.44 -32.01
C ASP A 5 -14.93 -20.21 -31.10
N LEU A 6 -15.15 -19.01 -31.62
CA LEU A 6 -15.06 -17.77 -30.84
C LEU A 6 -16.40 -17.40 -30.18
N THR A 7 -17.46 -18.18 -30.38
CA THR A 7 -18.80 -17.87 -29.83
C THR A 7 -18.88 -18.06 -28.32
N ILE A 8 -17.91 -18.78 -27.73
CA ILE A 8 -17.78 -18.99 -26.28
C ILE A 8 -16.66 -18.12 -25.65
N PHE A 9 -16.06 -17.20 -26.40
CA PHE A 9 -15.05 -16.28 -25.88
C PHE A 9 -15.69 -15.25 -24.93
N PRO A 10 -15.13 -14.97 -23.74
CA PRO A 10 -15.72 -14.00 -22.82
C PRO A 10 -15.80 -12.59 -23.43
N ASP A 11 -16.96 -11.95 -23.31
CA ASP A 11 -17.24 -10.64 -23.93
C ASP A 11 -16.39 -9.50 -23.34
N ASP A 12 -15.91 -9.67 -22.10
CA ASP A 12 -15.05 -8.72 -21.39
C ASP A 12 -13.56 -8.93 -21.69
N TRP A 13 -13.20 -9.95 -22.47
CA TRP A 13 -11.83 -10.25 -22.83
C TRP A 13 -11.41 -9.57 -24.14
N ASP A 14 -10.20 -9.04 -24.15
CA ASP A 14 -9.56 -8.54 -25.37
C ASP A 14 -8.91 -9.68 -26.16
N ILE A 15 -9.42 -9.97 -27.37
CA ILE A 15 -8.90 -11.02 -28.26
C ILE A 15 -7.49 -10.71 -28.80
N ASP A 16 -7.16 -9.43 -28.92
CA ASP A 16 -5.84 -8.98 -29.38
C ASP A 16 -4.80 -9.05 -28.25
N ASN A 17 -5.25 -9.21 -27.00
CA ASN A 17 -4.37 -9.48 -25.88
C ASN A 17 -3.87 -10.94 -25.92
N ILE A 18 -2.59 -11.09 -26.26
CA ILE A 18 -1.91 -12.39 -26.38
C ILE A 18 -2.10 -13.30 -25.15
N ASN A 19 -2.23 -12.73 -23.95
CA ASN A 19 -2.41 -13.51 -22.73
C ASN A 19 -3.83 -14.08 -22.62
N HIS A 20 -4.85 -13.28 -22.96
CA HIS A 20 -6.24 -13.73 -22.99
C HIS A 20 -6.42 -14.81 -24.06
N PHE A 21 -5.91 -14.57 -25.27
CA PHE A 21 -6.01 -15.53 -26.37
C PHE A 21 -5.29 -16.87 -26.07
N ASN A 22 -4.08 -16.81 -25.50
CA ASN A 22 -3.33 -18.02 -25.12
C ASN A 22 -4.05 -18.80 -24.00
N TYR A 23 -4.66 -18.11 -23.04
CA TYR A 23 -5.44 -18.75 -21.99
C TYR A 23 -6.71 -19.40 -22.53
N TYR A 24 -7.45 -18.66 -23.37
CA TYR A 24 -8.63 -19.14 -24.05
C TYR A 24 -8.35 -20.43 -24.83
N LYS A 25 -7.32 -20.44 -25.68
CA LYS A 25 -6.91 -21.60 -26.48
C LYS A 25 -6.55 -22.82 -25.62
N LYS A 26 -5.99 -22.59 -24.43
CA LYS A 26 -5.64 -23.67 -23.48
C LYS A 26 -6.87 -24.27 -22.81
N CYS A 27 -7.91 -23.47 -22.59
CA CYS A 27 -9.10 -23.85 -21.81
C CYS A 27 -10.30 -24.24 -22.68
N SER A 28 -10.34 -23.83 -23.95
CA SER A 28 -11.44 -24.13 -24.87
C SER A 28 -11.78 -25.62 -25.02
N PRO A 29 -10.85 -26.59 -24.94
CA PRO A 29 -11.20 -28.02 -24.99
C PRO A 29 -12.02 -28.49 -23.78
N TYR A 30 -12.10 -27.68 -22.73
CA TYR A 30 -12.70 -28.04 -21.44
C TYR A 30 -13.87 -27.11 -21.04
N ALA A 31 -14.22 -26.15 -21.89
CA ALA A 31 -15.24 -25.14 -21.60
C ALA A 31 -16.40 -25.28 -22.59
N ASN A 32 -17.63 -25.37 -22.06
CA ASN A 32 -18.83 -25.53 -22.86
C ASN A 32 -19.57 -24.19 -23.11
N ASN A 33 -19.19 -23.12 -22.42
CA ASN A 33 -19.73 -21.76 -22.55
C ASN A 33 -18.75 -20.72 -21.96
N SER A 34 -19.02 -19.43 -22.18
CA SER A 34 -18.19 -18.30 -21.70
C SER A 34 -18.09 -18.25 -20.18
N GLU A 35 -19.19 -18.51 -19.46
CA GLU A 35 -19.26 -18.54 -17.99
C GLU A 35 -18.30 -19.58 -17.36
N TYR A 36 -17.95 -20.64 -18.10
CA TYR A 36 -16.98 -21.63 -17.65
C TYR A 36 -15.56 -21.06 -17.54
N PHE A 37 -15.21 -20.06 -18.36
CA PHE A 37 -13.91 -19.41 -18.29
C PHE A 37 -13.79 -18.57 -17.03
N ASP A 38 -14.83 -17.82 -16.65
CA ASP A 38 -14.89 -17.10 -15.37
C ASP A 38 -14.74 -18.05 -14.18
N ASN A 39 -15.42 -19.19 -14.23
CA ASN A 39 -15.29 -20.24 -13.23
C ASN A 39 -13.87 -20.85 -13.18
N VAL A 40 -13.19 -21.01 -14.31
CA VAL A 40 -11.82 -21.52 -14.39
C VAL A 40 -10.80 -20.47 -13.95
N ILE A 41 -11.01 -19.19 -14.25
CA ILE A 41 -10.18 -18.07 -13.77
C ILE A 41 -10.34 -17.93 -12.27
N ASN A 42 -11.57 -17.95 -11.75
CA ASN A 42 -11.86 -17.90 -10.32
C ASN A 42 -11.30 -19.13 -9.60
N LYS A 43 -11.41 -20.35 -10.16
CA LYS A 43 -10.77 -21.56 -9.63
C LYS A 43 -9.24 -21.51 -9.68
N ASN A 44 -8.65 -20.92 -10.71
CA ASN A 44 -7.19 -20.82 -10.83
C ASN A 44 -6.61 -19.74 -9.91
N LYS A 45 -7.31 -18.62 -9.73
CA LYS A 45 -7.04 -17.62 -8.68
C LYS A 45 -7.11 -18.28 -7.30
N GLN A 46 -8.19 -19.00 -6.99
CA GLN A 46 -8.31 -19.82 -5.76
C GLN A 46 -7.19 -20.87 -5.57
N LYS A 47 -6.70 -21.50 -6.65
CA LYS A 47 -5.57 -22.46 -6.58
C LYS A 47 -4.21 -21.82 -6.31
N SER A 48 -3.98 -20.57 -6.73
CA SER A 48 -2.78 -19.82 -6.31
C SER A 48 -2.90 -19.28 -4.88
N GLU A 49 -4.11 -18.90 -4.47
CA GLU A 49 -4.45 -18.35 -3.15
C GLU A 49 -4.34 -19.39 -2.02
N THR A 50 -4.57 -20.66 -2.32
CA THR A 50 -4.64 -21.73 -1.31
C THR A 50 -3.31 -22.44 -1.06
N LYS A 51 -2.20 -22.03 -1.70
CA LYS A 51 -0.90 -22.66 -1.47
C LYS A 51 -0.26 -22.06 -0.22
N ALA A 52 -0.05 -22.91 0.79
CA ALA A 52 0.70 -22.59 2.01
C ALA A 52 2.22 -22.48 1.71
N THR A 53 2.58 -21.61 0.77
CA THR A 53 3.97 -21.31 0.39
C THR A 53 4.20 -19.81 0.50
N GLN A 54 5.46 -19.41 0.72
CA GLN A 54 5.81 -18.00 0.86
C GLN A 54 5.47 -17.20 -0.41
N ASN A 55 5.66 -17.78 -1.59
CA ASN A 55 5.26 -17.15 -2.85
C ASN A 55 3.73 -17.02 -2.98
N GLY A 56 2.96 -17.96 -2.45
CA GLY A 56 1.50 -17.85 -2.36
C GLY A 56 1.10 -16.66 -1.50
N MET A 57 1.75 -16.49 -0.34
CA MET A 57 1.53 -15.34 0.54
C MET A 57 1.87 -14.02 -0.15
N LEU A 58 3.04 -13.92 -0.80
CA LEU A 58 3.45 -12.69 -1.48
C LEU A 58 2.44 -12.28 -2.56
N LYS A 59 1.97 -13.22 -3.38
CA LYS A 59 0.92 -12.96 -4.37
C LYS A 59 -0.39 -12.53 -3.75
N MET A 60 -0.76 -13.11 -2.60
CA MET A 60 -1.95 -12.72 -1.85
C MET A 60 -1.81 -11.29 -1.31
N LEU A 61 -0.63 -10.91 -0.80
CA LEU A 61 -0.37 -9.56 -0.29
C LEU A 61 -0.36 -8.49 -1.41
N GLU A 62 -0.08 -8.88 -2.66
CA GLU A 62 -0.16 -8.00 -3.82
C GLU A 62 -1.62 -7.71 -4.27
N ASP A 63 -2.56 -8.59 -3.94
CA ASP A 63 -3.98 -8.42 -4.25
C ASP A 63 -4.68 -7.61 -3.14
N ASN A 64 -5.30 -6.49 -3.48
CA ASN A 64 -5.91 -5.58 -2.50
C ASN A 64 -7.09 -6.20 -1.73
N VAL A 65 -7.85 -7.12 -2.35
CA VAL A 65 -9.00 -7.76 -1.72
C VAL A 65 -8.49 -8.81 -0.74
N LEU A 66 -7.57 -9.66 -1.18
CA LEU A 66 -7.00 -10.70 -0.34
C LEU A 66 -6.13 -10.15 0.79
N LEU A 67 -5.36 -9.09 0.53
CA LEU A 67 -4.62 -8.37 1.56
C LEU A 67 -5.57 -7.84 2.63
N ARG A 68 -6.72 -7.27 2.26
CA ARG A 68 -7.72 -6.77 3.23
C ARG A 68 -8.26 -7.91 4.08
N GLU A 69 -8.67 -9.01 3.45
CA GLU A 69 -9.15 -10.21 4.17
C GLU A 69 -8.09 -10.74 5.15
N PHE A 70 -6.84 -10.85 4.70
CA PHE A 70 -5.73 -11.32 5.54
C PHE A 70 -5.36 -10.31 6.65
N SER A 71 -5.52 -9.02 6.40
CA SER A 71 -5.33 -7.98 7.43
C SER A 71 -6.33 -8.14 8.56
N GLU A 72 -7.58 -8.46 8.25
CA GLU A 72 -8.61 -8.76 9.25
C GLU A 72 -8.31 -10.02 10.05
N PHE A 73 -7.71 -11.02 9.42
CA PHE A 73 -7.16 -12.17 10.13
C PHE A 73 -6.03 -11.75 11.09
N CYS A 74 -5.06 -10.96 10.62
CA CYS A 74 -3.97 -10.50 11.47
C CYS A 74 -4.40 -9.58 12.61
N ARG A 75 -5.52 -8.87 12.46
CA ARG A 75 -6.15 -8.11 13.54
C ARG A 75 -6.62 -8.99 14.69
N LYS A 76 -7.13 -10.18 14.38
CA LYS A 76 -7.59 -11.15 15.39
C LYS A 76 -6.43 -11.91 16.03
N GLU A 77 -5.37 -12.16 15.27
CA GLU A 77 -4.18 -12.92 15.71
C GLU A 77 -3.04 -12.04 16.24
N ASN A 78 -3.28 -10.74 16.49
CA ASN A 78 -2.28 -9.79 16.99
C ASN A 78 -0.99 -9.73 16.16
N CYS A 79 -1.11 -9.70 14.82
CA CYS A 79 0.01 -9.52 13.87
C CYS A 79 -0.20 -8.33 12.92
N THR A 80 -0.98 -7.33 13.32
CA THR A 80 -1.38 -6.21 12.46
C THR A 80 -0.21 -5.30 12.12
N GLU A 81 0.72 -5.10 13.05
CA GLU A 81 1.94 -4.32 12.90
C GLU A 81 2.80 -4.80 11.72
N ASN A 82 2.86 -6.11 11.49
CA ASN A 82 3.59 -6.69 10.36
C ASN A 82 2.96 -6.33 9.01
N ILE A 83 1.63 -6.30 8.94
CA ILE A 83 0.89 -5.88 7.74
C ILE A 83 1.04 -4.38 7.50
N LEU A 84 0.94 -3.57 8.55
CA LEU A 84 1.12 -2.12 8.47
C LEU A 84 2.53 -1.78 8.01
N PHE A 85 3.55 -2.47 8.53
CA PHE A 85 4.92 -2.33 8.09
C PHE A 85 5.08 -2.71 6.61
N TYR A 86 4.53 -3.85 6.18
CA TYR A 86 4.55 -4.27 4.77
C TYR A 86 4.00 -3.18 3.85
N GLN A 87 2.82 -2.62 4.17
CA GLN A 87 2.19 -1.56 3.38
C GLN A 87 3.05 -0.29 3.36
N LYS A 88 3.57 0.12 4.52
CA LYS A 88 4.39 1.31 4.67
C LYS A 88 5.73 1.18 3.93
N TYR A 89 6.36 0.00 3.98
CA TYR A 89 7.58 -0.33 3.23
C TYR A 89 7.36 -0.19 1.72
N TRP A 90 6.30 -0.76 1.16
CA TRP A 90 6.03 -0.64 -0.27
C TRP A 90 5.67 0.78 -0.70
N LYS A 91 4.93 1.52 0.14
CA LYS A 91 4.68 2.96 -0.09
C LYS A 91 5.98 3.74 -0.16
N TYR A 92 6.91 3.46 0.76
CA TYR A 92 8.24 4.07 0.80
C TYR A 92 9.09 3.70 -0.42
N ARG A 93 9.14 2.41 -0.81
CA ARG A 93 9.88 1.93 -1.98
C ARG A 93 9.45 2.62 -3.27
N ARG A 94 8.15 2.86 -3.44
CA ARG A 94 7.59 3.54 -4.62
C ARG A 94 8.04 5.00 -4.76
N LEU A 95 8.52 5.65 -3.68
CA LEU A 95 9.07 7.00 -3.76
C LEU A 95 10.35 7.08 -4.60
N PHE A 96 11.04 5.95 -4.79
CA PHE A 96 12.26 5.84 -5.59
C PHE A 96 11.99 5.41 -7.03
N ASP A 97 10.78 4.95 -7.34
CA ASP A 97 10.39 4.56 -8.69
C ASP A 97 9.97 5.81 -9.50
N ASN A 98 10.29 5.79 -10.79
CA ASN A 98 10.36 6.96 -11.66
C ASN A 98 9.20 7.98 -11.48
N PRO A 99 9.48 9.26 -11.14
CA PRO A 99 8.45 10.24 -10.80
C PRO A 99 7.55 10.63 -11.98
N GLU A 100 7.98 10.42 -13.22
CA GLU A 100 7.23 10.79 -14.42
C GLU A 100 5.97 9.92 -14.65
N LYS A 101 5.94 8.69 -14.11
CA LYS A 101 4.76 7.81 -14.20
C LYS A 101 3.82 7.92 -13.00
N ASN A 102 4.30 8.43 -11.86
CA ASN A 102 3.56 8.42 -10.60
C ASN A 102 2.50 9.53 -10.47
N ASN A 103 2.53 10.58 -11.29
CA ASN A 103 1.49 11.62 -11.27
C ASN A 103 0.10 11.13 -11.74
N ARG A 104 0.01 9.96 -12.40
CA ARG A 104 -1.28 9.38 -12.82
C ARG A 104 -1.81 8.29 -11.88
N ILE A 105 -0.96 7.67 -11.05
CA ILE A 105 -1.32 6.48 -10.26
C ILE A 105 -1.66 6.82 -8.80
N ILE A 106 -1.24 7.98 -8.28
CA ILE A 106 -1.49 8.37 -6.88
C ILE A 106 -2.98 8.68 -6.60
N LYS A 107 -3.85 8.80 -7.62
CA LYS A 107 -5.29 9.07 -7.43
C LYS A 107 -6.19 7.84 -7.31
N SER A 108 -5.70 6.62 -7.50
CA SER A 108 -6.55 5.42 -7.30
C SER A 108 -5.89 4.41 -6.37
N ASN A 109 -6.55 4.17 -5.24
CA ASN A 109 -6.51 2.94 -4.45
C ASN A 109 -5.42 2.74 -3.40
N PHE A 110 -5.21 3.72 -2.52
CA PHE A 110 -4.84 3.41 -1.13
C PHE A 110 -5.64 4.30 -0.19
N TYR A 111 -6.69 3.72 0.42
CA TYR A 111 -7.48 4.37 1.46
C TYR A 111 -6.57 4.69 2.65
N ILE A 112 -6.13 5.94 2.74
CA ILE A 112 -5.86 6.58 4.02
C ILE A 112 -7.19 7.20 4.42
N ASN A 113 -7.78 6.61 5.46
CA ASN A 113 -8.95 7.14 6.13
C ASN A 113 -8.53 8.43 6.86
N ASN A 114 -8.74 9.58 6.23
CA ASN A 114 -8.68 10.88 6.91
C ASN A 114 -10.11 11.35 7.15
N ASN A 115 -10.63 11.09 8.35
CA ASN A 115 -11.83 11.72 8.85
C ASN A 115 -11.59 13.23 8.99
N THR A 116 -11.99 14.02 7.99
CA THR A 116 -12.26 15.44 8.15
C THR A 116 -13.77 15.63 8.08
N SER A 117 -14.38 15.71 9.27
CA SER A 117 -15.78 16.09 9.44
C SER A 117 -15.96 17.52 8.91
N THR A 118 -16.50 17.63 7.70
CA THR A 118 -16.91 18.92 7.13
C THR A 118 -18.41 19.02 7.37
N MET A 119 -18.78 19.75 8.43
CA MET A 119 -20.17 20.14 8.67
C MET A 119 -20.61 21.10 7.57
N LEU A 120 -21.61 20.68 6.78
CA LEU A 120 -22.45 21.57 5.98
C LEU A 120 -23.92 21.26 6.31
N PRO A 121 -24.78 22.28 6.43
CA PRO A 121 -26.17 22.08 6.81
C PRO A 121 -27.00 21.74 5.56
N SER A 122 -27.75 20.63 5.60
CA SER A 122 -28.79 20.37 4.59
C SER A 122 -30.16 20.29 5.26
N THR A 123 -30.94 21.33 5.04
CA THR A 123 -32.40 21.24 5.00
C THR A 123 -32.83 20.65 3.66
N TYR A 124 -33.90 19.84 3.71
CA TYR A 124 -34.80 19.34 2.67
C TYR A 124 -34.65 17.88 2.19
N ASP A 125 -35.76 17.17 2.48
CA ASP A 125 -36.31 15.91 1.97
C ASP A 125 -36.02 15.56 0.50
N PHE A 126 -35.73 14.28 0.22
CA PHE A 126 -36.57 13.40 -0.62
C PHE A 126 -36.04 11.94 -0.59
N GLU A 127 -36.91 11.01 -0.97
CA GLU A 127 -37.00 9.59 -0.62
C GLU A 127 -36.00 8.60 -1.26
N GLU A 128 -35.73 7.52 -0.49
CA GLU A 128 -35.68 6.09 -0.87
C GLU A 128 -34.72 5.59 -1.98
N HIS A 129 -33.64 4.89 -1.60
CA HIS A 129 -33.34 3.52 -2.07
C HIS A 129 -32.17 2.86 -1.29
N ASP A 130 -32.39 1.61 -0.90
CA ASP A 130 -31.50 0.73 -0.12
C ASP A 130 -30.13 0.47 -0.78
N HIS A 131 -29.08 0.96 -0.14
CA HIS A 131 -27.74 0.38 -0.22
C HIS A 131 -27.10 0.36 1.18
N THR A 132 -27.28 -0.75 1.90
CA THR A 132 -26.52 -1.04 3.12
C THR A 132 -25.06 -1.35 2.76
N ALA A 133 -24.24 -0.31 2.66
CA ALA A 133 -22.80 -0.43 2.80
C ALA A 133 -22.48 -0.40 4.30
N SER A 134 -22.14 -1.57 4.87
CA SER A 134 -21.65 -1.65 6.25
C SER A 134 -20.27 -0.98 6.33
N ILE A 135 -20.27 0.28 6.75
CA ILE A 135 -19.06 1.05 7.08
C ILE A 135 -18.67 0.66 8.51
N ILE A 136 -17.63 -0.15 8.66
CA ILE A 136 -17.02 -0.40 9.97
C ILE A 136 -16.07 0.76 10.26
N SER A 137 -16.51 1.66 11.16
CA SER A 137 -15.66 2.69 11.75
C SER A 137 -14.70 2.06 12.75
N PHE A 138 -13.40 2.35 12.63
CA PHE A 138 -12.41 1.99 13.64
C PHE A 138 -12.40 3.07 14.74
N GLU A 139 -13.31 2.96 15.71
CA GLU A 139 -13.19 3.71 16.96
C GLU A 139 -12.31 2.92 17.93
N VAL A 140 -11.08 3.41 18.12
CA VAL A 140 -10.24 3.06 19.26
C VAL A 140 -10.65 3.97 20.43
N PRO A 141 -10.81 3.47 21.66
CA PRO A 141 -11.24 4.29 22.80
C PRO A 141 -10.31 5.50 23.01
N LEU A 142 -10.93 6.68 23.07
CA LEU A 142 -10.27 7.95 23.41
C LEU A 142 -9.75 7.89 24.84
N ASP A 143 -8.44 8.08 25.00
CA ASP A 143 -7.85 8.91 26.05
C ASP A 143 -6.39 9.16 25.66
N THR A 144 -6.14 10.34 25.07
CA THR A 144 -4.91 11.17 25.12
C THR A 144 -4.96 12.12 23.92
N SER A 145 -5.47 13.33 24.14
CA SER A 145 -5.45 14.43 23.18
C SER A 145 -4.04 14.99 23.02
N VAL A 146 -3.44 14.84 21.83
CA VAL A 146 -2.30 15.66 21.40
C VAL A 146 -2.71 16.41 20.14
N SER A 147 -2.77 17.74 20.26
CA SER A 147 -3.02 18.65 19.14
C SER A 147 -1.83 18.64 18.18
N ILE A 148 -2.03 18.10 16.97
CA ILE A 148 -1.07 18.26 15.87
C ILE A 148 -1.63 19.34 14.93
N ILE A 149 -0.86 20.41 14.77
CA ILE A 149 -1.08 21.48 13.82
C ILE A 149 -0.81 20.91 12.41
N GLU A 150 -1.85 20.84 11.57
CA GLU A 150 -1.74 20.41 10.18
C GLU A 150 -1.28 21.58 9.28
N ASP A 151 -0.01 21.57 8.88
CA ASP A 151 0.48 22.42 7.78
C ASP A 151 0.12 21.80 6.44
N ASN A 152 -0.99 22.27 5.88
CA ASN A 152 -1.54 21.88 4.59
C ASN A 152 -0.71 22.53 3.46
N CYS A 153 0.31 21.84 2.94
CA CYS A 153 1.11 22.34 1.81
C CYS A 153 0.38 22.14 0.47
N ASN A 154 -0.46 23.10 0.08
CA ASN A 154 -0.93 23.24 -1.30
C ASN A 154 0.20 23.77 -2.20
N VAL A 155 0.65 22.94 -3.16
CA VAL A 155 1.64 23.32 -4.17
C VAL A 155 0.92 23.90 -5.38
N SER A 156 0.81 25.23 -5.46
CA SER A 156 0.50 25.92 -6.72
C SER A 156 1.79 26.24 -7.47
N MET A 157 1.99 25.65 -8.65
CA MET A 157 3.02 26.09 -9.59
C MET A 157 2.51 27.34 -10.33
N ILE A 158 3.18 28.48 -10.15
CA ILE A 158 2.99 29.67 -10.98
C ILE A 158 4.33 30.02 -11.64
N ASN A 159 4.31 30.04 -12.97
CA ASN A 159 5.38 30.51 -13.85
C ASN A 159 5.38 32.04 -13.92
N GLY A 160 6.58 32.62 -13.88
CA GLY A 160 7.00 33.82 -14.63
C GLY A 160 6.48 35.19 -14.18
N ILE A 161 7.40 36.09 -13.81
CA ILE A 161 7.69 37.38 -14.48
C ILE A 161 8.62 38.21 -13.56
N GLU A 162 9.71 38.73 -14.14
CA GLU A 162 10.66 39.68 -13.55
C GLU A 162 10.07 41.09 -13.45
N HIS A 163 10.28 41.82 -12.34
CA HIS A 163 10.75 43.23 -12.33
C HIS A 163 10.89 43.84 -10.90
N ILE A 164 12.13 44.25 -10.58
CA ILE A 164 12.64 45.52 -9.98
C ILE A 164 12.00 46.23 -8.74
N HIS A 165 12.90 46.48 -7.75
CA HIS A 165 13.06 47.52 -6.69
C HIS A 165 11.90 48.07 -5.84
N SER A 166 12.07 48.00 -4.50
CA SER A 166 12.25 49.18 -3.62
C SER A 166 12.51 48.78 -2.15
N GLU A 167 13.39 49.51 -1.48
CA GLU A 167 13.72 49.43 -0.04
C GLU A 167 12.69 50.20 0.79
N ILE A 168 12.06 49.59 1.81
CA ILE A 168 11.50 50.24 3.01
C ILE A 168 11.55 49.27 4.22
N ASP A 169 11.94 49.80 5.38
CA ASP A 169 12.17 49.17 6.68
C ASP A 169 10.96 48.50 7.38
N ASN A 170 11.27 47.42 8.12
CA ASN A 170 10.53 46.73 9.21
C ASN A 170 9.21 45.98 8.85
N PRO A 171 8.79 44.94 9.60
CA PRO A 171 9.37 44.25 10.77
C PRO A 171 9.69 42.77 10.51
N LYS A 172 10.40 42.11 11.45
CA LYS A 172 10.77 40.68 11.46
C LYS A 172 9.58 39.76 11.11
N ARG A 173 9.47 39.38 9.83
CA ARG A 173 8.58 38.31 9.36
C ARG A 173 9.26 36.97 9.59
N PHE A 174 8.58 36.09 10.33
CA PHE A 174 8.93 34.69 10.45
C PHE A 174 8.98 34.03 9.07
N GLY A 175 10.10 33.35 8.81
CA GLY A 175 10.16 32.16 7.96
C GLY A 175 10.05 32.38 6.46
N ASN A 176 11.20 32.60 5.81
CA ASN A 176 11.36 32.31 4.39
C ASN A 176 10.85 30.88 4.10
N GLY A 177 9.85 30.75 3.23
CA GLY A 177 9.34 29.47 2.72
C GLY A 177 10.44 28.72 1.97
N ARG A 178 11.27 27.97 2.70
CA ARG A 178 12.32 27.14 2.12
C ARG A 178 11.63 26.01 1.34
N LYS A 179 11.91 25.93 0.03
CA LYS A 179 11.43 24.86 -0.83
C LYS A 179 11.96 23.52 -0.28
N ILE A 180 11.06 22.66 0.19
CA ILE A 180 11.41 21.32 0.66
C ILE A 180 11.97 20.53 -0.51
N THR A 181 13.16 19.97 -0.35
CA THR A 181 13.81 19.16 -1.39
C THR A 181 13.24 17.75 -1.43
N LYS A 182 13.35 17.07 -2.57
CA LYS A 182 12.94 15.66 -2.69
C LYS A 182 13.68 14.76 -1.69
N ASN A 183 14.95 15.04 -1.40
CA ASN A 183 15.73 14.25 -0.45
C ASN A 183 15.21 14.44 0.98
N GLU A 184 14.79 15.64 1.36
CA GLU A 184 14.19 15.90 2.67
C GLU A 184 12.88 15.10 2.86
N ILE A 185 12.06 14.98 1.80
CA ILE A 185 10.85 14.14 1.84
C ILE A 185 11.20 12.67 2.07
N LEU A 186 12.22 12.14 1.37
CA LEU A 186 12.65 10.75 1.54
C LEU A 186 13.18 10.47 2.95
N ILE A 187 13.97 11.39 3.50
CA ILE A 187 14.48 11.28 4.88
C ILE A 187 13.34 11.34 5.89
N LYS A 188 12.36 12.24 5.68
CA LYS A 188 11.18 12.34 6.54
C LYS A 188 10.39 11.02 6.54
N GLU A 189 10.12 10.44 5.38
CA GLU A 189 9.39 9.16 5.31
C GLU A 189 10.18 7.99 5.91
N ALA A 190 11.50 7.94 5.72
CA ALA A 190 12.34 6.96 6.39
C ALA A 190 12.33 7.13 7.91
N ASN A 191 12.37 8.37 8.42
CA ASN A 191 12.29 8.64 9.85
C ASN A 191 10.95 8.20 10.44
N ASN A 192 9.84 8.46 9.74
CA ASN A 192 8.51 8.00 10.18
C ASN A 192 8.47 6.46 10.32
N ILE A 193 9.03 5.72 9.36
CA ILE A 193 9.11 4.25 9.46
C ILE A 193 9.96 3.84 10.68
N LEU A 194 11.08 4.53 10.89
CA LEU A 194 11.98 4.26 11.99
C LEU A 194 11.28 4.41 13.35
N GLU A 195 10.58 5.54 13.55
CA GLU A 195 9.87 5.86 14.80
C GLU A 195 8.66 4.97 15.03
N ASP A 196 7.85 4.70 13.99
CA ASP A 196 6.62 3.93 14.15
C ASP A 196 6.89 2.43 14.34
N PHE A 197 7.90 1.87 13.67
CA PHE A 197 8.06 0.41 13.53
C PHE A 197 9.40 -0.16 14.00
N ILE A 198 10.50 0.60 14.02
CA ILE A 198 11.85 0.06 14.23
C ILE A 198 12.40 0.33 15.62
N LEU A 199 12.19 1.55 16.12
CA LEU A 199 12.65 1.94 17.45
C LEU A 199 11.88 1.19 18.54
N ASN A 200 12.56 0.98 19.66
CA ASN A 200 11.91 0.52 20.88
C ASN A 200 10.81 1.50 21.25
N ASP A 201 9.67 0.97 21.70
CA ASP A 201 8.49 1.76 22.07
C ASP A 201 7.78 2.41 20.87
N GLY A 202 8.12 1.98 19.64
CA GLY A 202 7.39 2.37 18.44
C GLY A 202 5.93 1.91 18.52
N LYS A 203 5.00 2.77 18.09
CA LYS A 203 3.55 2.50 18.17
C LYS A 203 3.15 1.15 17.54
N PHE A 204 3.85 0.77 16.50
CA PHE A 204 3.66 -0.46 15.75
C PHE A 204 4.99 -1.22 15.64
N GLU A 205 5.78 -1.24 16.72
CA GLU A 205 7.09 -1.90 16.75
C GLU A 205 7.01 -3.33 16.20
N VAL A 206 7.76 -3.62 15.13
CA VAL A 206 7.80 -4.96 14.54
C VAL A 206 8.82 -5.84 15.26
N ASN A 207 8.47 -7.12 15.40
CA ASN A 207 9.36 -8.12 16.00
C ASN A 207 10.45 -8.56 15.00
N ILE A 208 11.52 -7.77 14.95
CA ILE A 208 12.74 -8.04 14.16
C ILE A 208 13.96 -8.12 15.06
N SER A 209 15.01 -8.78 14.60
CA SER A 209 16.23 -9.02 15.35
C SER A 209 16.97 -7.73 15.71
N ASP A 210 17.57 -7.68 16.90
CA ASP A 210 18.39 -6.54 17.36
C ASP A 210 19.54 -6.21 16.39
N LYS A 211 20.04 -7.23 15.68
CA LYS A 211 21.05 -7.04 14.65
C LYS A 211 20.51 -6.18 13.52
N VAL A 212 19.32 -6.47 13.01
CA VAL A 212 18.67 -5.71 11.95
C VAL A 212 18.30 -4.31 12.44
N LYS A 213 17.69 -4.17 13.62
CA LYS A 213 17.37 -2.85 14.23
C LYS A 213 18.61 -1.95 14.30
N ARG A 214 19.71 -2.46 14.88
CA ARG A 214 20.97 -1.70 15.00
C ARG A 214 21.56 -1.32 13.64
N SER A 215 21.51 -2.23 12.67
CA SER A 215 21.97 -1.97 11.29
C SER A 215 21.19 -0.81 10.65
N ILE A 216 19.86 -0.83 10.74
CA ILE A 216 18.99 0.22 10.20
C ILE A 216 19.29 1.57 10.86
N ILE A 217 19.34 1.63 12.20
CA ILE A 217 19.60 2.86 12.95
C ILE A 217 20.98 3.44 12.60
N PHE A 218 22.00 2.58 12.52
CA PHE A 218 23.35 3.00 12.14
C PHE A 218 23.40 3.54 10.71
N ASN A 219 22.86 2.79 9.74
CA ASN A 219 22.85 3.19 8.33
C ASN A 219 22.04 4.47 8.11
N PHE A 220 20.92 4.66 8.81
CA PHE A 220 20.14 5.88 8.71
C PHE A 220 20.90 7.11 9.23
N LYS A 221 21.61 6.97 10.37
CA LYS A 221 22.49 8.02 10.90
C LYS A 221 23.64 8.34 9.95
N ASP A 222 24.26 7.32 9.37
CA ASP A 222 25.30 7.46 8.33
C ASP A 222 24.77 8.28 7.14
N ILE A 223 23.61 7.89 6.59
CA ILE A 223 22.95 8.57 5.47
C ILE A 223 22.65 10.05 5.78
N LYS A 224 22.23 10.37 7.00
CA LYS A 224 21.86 11.73 7.40
C LYS A 224 23.06 12.65 7.60
N ASN A 225 24.17 12.11 8.11
CA ASN A 225 25.30 12.92 8.56
C ASN A 225 26.40 13.07 7.49
N ASN A 226 26.47 12.16 6.53
CA ASN A 226 27.52 12.16 5.51
C ASN A 226 27.03 12.72 4.18
N GLU A 227 27.89 13.48 3.51
CA GLU A 227 27.63 13.98 2.15
C GLU A 227 27.88 12.86 1.13
N PHE A 228 26.79 12.28 0.64
CA PHE A 228 26.83 11.30 -0.45
C PHE A 228 26.60 11.97 -1.80
N GLN A 229 27.17 11.39 -2.85
CA GLN A 229 26.67 11.66 -4.20
C GLN A 229 25.18 11.30 -4.28
N GLN A 230 24.41 12.07 -5.05
CA GLN A 230 22.95 11.96 -5.07
C GLN A 230 22.45 10.54 -5.38
N GLN A 231 23.17 9.78 -6.21
CA GLN A 231 22.80 8.42 -6.57
C GLN A 231 23.04 7.43 -5.43
N ASP A 232 24.19 7.53 -4.76
CA ASP A 232 24.54 6.66 -3.62
C ASP A 232 23.61 6.91 -2.44
N PHE A 233 23.29 8.18 -2.17
CA PHE A 233 22.28 8.57 -1.18
C PHE A 233 20.96 7.84 -1.42
N LYS A 234 20.43 7.93 -2.65
CA LYS A 234 19.15 7.32 -2.99
C LYS A 234 19.20 5.81 -2.90
N ASN A 235 20.27 5.18 -3.38
CA ASN A 235 20.43 3.72 -3.35
C ASN A 235 20.50 3.20 -1.92
N LYS A 236 21.31 3.82 -1.04
CA LYS A 236 21.39 3.46 0.38
C LYS A 236 20.05 3.61 1.08
N LEU A 237 19.37 4.73 0.85
CA LEU A 237 18.08 5.01 1.48
C LEU A 237 16.99 4.04 0.97
N LYS A 238 16.96 3.75 -0.34
CA LYS A 238 15.99 2.83 -0.97
C LYS A 238 16.01 1.43 -0.36
N CYS A 239 17.17 0.92 0.02
CA CYS A 239 17.34 -0.43 0.56
C CYS A 239 17.43 -0.47 2.10
N LEU A 240 17.22 0.67 2.78
CA LEU A 240 17.42 0.82 4.22
C LEU A 240 16.64 -0.20 5.06
N PHE A 241 15.47 -0.63 4.60
CA PHE A 241 14.55 -1.49 5.35
C PHE A 241 14.42 -2.91 4.77
N ASP A 242 15.26 -3.30 3.79
CA ASP A 242 15.10 -4.57 3.07
C ASP A 242 15.30 -5.81 3.98
N ASP A 243 16.22 -5.72 4.95
CA ASP A 243 16.44 -6.78 5.94
C ASP A 243 15.24 -6.93 6.89
N ALA A 244 14.71 -5.81 7.40
CA ALA A 244 13.50 -5.83 8.25
C ALA A 244 12.29 -6.34 7.49
N TYR A 245 12.11 -5.93 6.23
CA TYR A 245 11.09 -6.49 5.35
C TYR A 245 11.20 -8.00 5.22
N THR A 246 12.42 -8.52 5.02
CA THR A 246 12.64 -9.97 4.90
C THR A 246 12.24 -10.70 6.18
N GLU A 247 12.62 -10.19 7.36
CA GLU A 247 12.22 -10.80 8.64
C GLU A 247 10.71 -10.73 8.89
N VAL A 248 10.07 -9.58 8.60
CA VAL A 248 8.61 -9.42 8.74
C VAL A 248 7.85 -10.36 7.80
N ILE A 249 8.27 -10.50 6.55
CA ILE A 249 7.68 -11.45 5.60
C ILE A 249 7.83 -12.89 6.10
N ASN A 250 9.00 -13.26 6.61
CA ASN A 250 9.20 -14.60 7.16
C ASN A 250 8.32 -14.85 8.39
N SER A 251 8.19 -13.85 9.27
CA SER A 251 7.30 -13.91 10.44
C SER A 251 5.83 -14.08 10.02
N LEU A 252 5.33 -13.24 9.11
CA LEU A 252 3.97 -13.36 8.57
C LEU A 252 3.72 -14.74 7.96
N PHE A 253 4.69 -15.27 7.22
CA PHE A 253 4.56 -16.57 6.58
C PHE A 253 4.45 -17.69 7.62
N LEU A 254 5.41 -17.77 8.54
CA LEU A 254 5.51 -18.87 9.49
C LEU A 254 4.40 -18.85 10.55
N ASN A 255 4.06 -17.65 11.04
CA ASN A 255 3.21 -17.49 12.23
C ASN A 255 1.74 -17.24 11.89
N SER A 256 1.45 -16.59 10.75
CA SER A 256 0.11 -16.09 10.45
C SER A 256 -0.49 -16.74 9.21
N TYR A 257 0.22 -16.72 8.09
CA TYR A 257 -0.32 -17.14 6.79
C TYR A 257 -0.60 -18.65 6.71
N THR A 258 0.29 -19.49 7.23
CA THR A 258 0.10 -20.95 7.31
C THR A 258 -1.19 -21.31 8.06
N ASN A 259 -1.46 -20.63 9.17
CA ASN A 259 -2.68 -20.79 9.98
C ASN A 259 -3.91 -20.28 9.23
N TYR A 260 -3.82 -19.08 8.64
CA TYR A 260 -4.88 -18.51 7.81
C TYR A 260 -5.32 -19.45 6.68
N ILE A 261 -4.37 -20.01 5.92
CA ILE A 261 -4.68 -20.97 4.84
C ILE A 261 -5.31 -22.25 5.38
N SER A 262 -4.86 -22.73 6.54
CA SER A 262 -5.43 -23.93 7.17
C SER A 262 -6.89 -23.72 7.58
N ILE A 263 -7.20 -22.58 8.20
CA ILE A 263 -8.57 -22.20 8.57
C ILE A 263 -9.43 -22.03 7.32
N LYS A 264 -8.94 -21.30 6.32
CA LYS A 264 -9.65 -21.05 5.08
C LYS A 264 -10.03 -22.35 4.37
N ARG A 265 -9.12 -23.33 4.29
CA ARG A 265 -9.39 -24.66 3.74
C ARG A 265 -10.44 -25.45 4.55
N ASN A 266 -10.38 -25.39 5.88
CA ASN A 266 -11.34 -26.09 6.73
C ASN A 266 -12.77 -25.55 6.54
N ILE A 267 -12.92 -24.23 6.38
CA ILE A 267 -14.22 -23.62 6.08
C ILE A 267 -14.77 -24.16 4.76
N TYR A 268 -13.97 -24.21 3.69
CA TYR A 268 -14.43 -24.73 2.40
C TYR A 268 -14.87 -26.20 2.44
N ASN A 269 -14.23 -27.03 3.27
CA ASN A 269 -14.61 -28.43 3.41
C ASN A 269 -15.93 -28.64 4.19
N ILE A 270 -16.43 -27.63 4.90
CA ILE A 270 -17.71 -27.71 5.63
C ILE A 270 -18.89 -27.36 4.71
N TYR A 271 -18.66 -26.57 3.67
CA TYR A 271 -19.68 -26.08 2.74
C TYR A 271 -19.78 -26.85 1.42
N LEU A 272 -19.05 -27.95 1.28
CA LEU A 272 -19.08 -28.90 0.15
C LEU A 272 -19.59 -30.26 0.62
#